data_AF-H3SNK0-F1
#
_entry.id   AF-H3SNK0-F1
#
_cell.length_a   1.000
_cell.length_b   1.000
_cell.length_c   1.000
_cell.angle_alpha   90.00
_cell.angle_beta   90.00
_cell.angle_gamma   90.00
#
_symmetry.space_group_name_H-M   'P 1'
#
loop_
_entity.id
_entity.type
_entity.pdbx_description
1 polymer ?
#
loop_
_entity_poly.entity_id
_entity_poly.type
_entity_poly.pdbx_seq_one_letter_code
_entity_poly.pdbx_strand_id
1 'polypeptide(L)'
;MIPYNRLDADERQAMALLSRQCYAKTHTVNPLGEIDVTRWGELIESDLMAEGSFAVMKNHEVIAYALMHPHEAGAAELGWRGVCAGEREHTRRWIVELTKRQVRCAQQFGLERLYAEIDTTDVWALSMLDFFPFEPVPAWVTYQR
;
A
#
# COMPACT_ATOMS: atom_id res chain seq x y z
N MET A 1 -12.79 2.94 -6.76
CA MET A 1 -12.04 2.25 -5.71
C MET A 1 -12.81 1.01 -5.31
N ILE A 2 -12.14 -0.14 -5.32
CA ILE A 2 -12.72 -1.46 -5.05
C ILE A 2 -11.89 -2.09 -3.92
N PRO A 3 -12.50 -2.68 -2.87
CA PRO A 3 -11.77 -3.40 -1.85
C PRO A 3 -11.15 -4.68 -2.43
N TYR A 4 -10.02 -5.13 -1.88
CA TYR A 4 -9.25 -6.26 -2.40
C TYR A 4 -10.08 -7.54 -2.49
N ASN A 5 -10.93 -7.81 -1.49
CA ASN A 5 -11.81 -8.98 -1.47
C ASN A 5 -12.89 -9.00 -2.57
N ARG A 6 -13.06 -7.90 -3.32
CA ARG A 6 -13.97 -7.81 -4.48
C ARG A 6 -13.25 -7.81 -5.82
N LEU A 7 -11.93 -7.84 -5.83
CA LEU A 7 -11.17 -8.03 -7.06
C LEU A 7 -11.25 -9.50 -7.49
N ASP A 8 -11.40 -9.71 -8.79
CA ASP A 8 -11.24 -11.05 -9.39
C ASP A 8 -9.76 -11.47 -9.48
N ALA A 9 -9.49 -12.67 -9.98
CA ALA A 9 -8.13 -13.21 -10.02
C ALA A 9 -7.20 -12.39 -10.93
N ASP A 10 -7.71 -11.90 -12.07
CA ASP A 10 -6.92 -11.14 -13.05
C ASP A 10 -6.61 -9.74 -12.49
N GLU A 11 -7.59 -9.11 -11.84
CA GLU A 11 -7.43 -7.82 -11.16
C GLU A 11 -6.45 -7.90 -9.99
N ARG A 12 -6.46 -8.98 -9.21
CA ARG A 12 -5.47 -9.22 -8.15
C ARG A 12 -4.07 -9.41 -8.71
N GLN A 13 -3.94 -10.18 -9.80
CA GLN A 13 -2.66 -10.37 -10.46
C GLN A 13 -2.13 -9.05 -11.05
N ALA A 14 -3.00 -8.22 -11.63
CA ALA A 14 -2.65 -6.88 -12.12
C ALA A 14 -2.19 -5.95 -10.97
N MET A 15 -2.85 -6.01 -9.81
CA MET A 15 -2.43 -5.27 -8.63
C MET A 15 -1.08 -5.75 -8.09
N ALA A 16 -0.84 -7.06 -8.05
CA ALA A 16 0.44 -7.64 -7.65
C ALA A 16 1.56 -7.18 -8.59
N LEU A 17 1.31 -7.16 -9.90
CA LEU A 17 2.24 -6.64 -10.89
C LEU A 17 2.57 -5.16 -10.64
N LEU A 18 1.54 -4.32 -10.43
CA LEU A 18 1.75 -2.91 -10.12
C LEU A 18 2.55 -2.73 -8.82
N SER A 19 2.22 -3.48 -7.78
CA SER A 19 2.92 -3.45 -6.50
C SER A 19 4.41 -3.78 -6.65
N ARG A 20 4.73 -4.83 -7.40
CA ARG A 20 6.11 -5.21 -7.70
C ARG A 20 6.86 -4.13 -8.48
N GLN A 21 6.21 -3.51 -9.47
CA GLN A 21 6.80 -2.40 -10.23
C GLN A 21 7.05 -1.17 -9.36
N CYS A 22 6.16 -0.90 -8.40
CA CYS A 22 6.34 0.14 -7.41
C CYS A 22 7.53 -0.18 -6.51
N TYR A 23 7.55 -1.35 -5.88
CA TYR A 23 8.66 -1.77 -5.02
C TYR A 23 10.03 -1.65 -5.71
N ALA A 24 10.15 -2.16 -6.94
CA ALA A 24 11.39 -2.11 -7.72
C ALA A 24 11.90 -0.67 -7.98
N LYS A 25 11.02 0.34 -7.97
CA LYS A 25 11.38 1.74 -8.20
C LYS A 25 11.84 2.47 -6.94
N THR A 26 11.37 2.07 -5.76
CA THR A 26 11.67 2.75 -4.49
C THR A 26 12.75 2.05 -3.67
N HIS A 27 12.91 0.73 -3.85
CA HIS A 27 13.87 -0.09 -3.13
C HIS A 27 15.07 -0.45 -4.01
N THR A 28 15.75 0.57 -4.54
CA THR A 28 16.97 0.36 -5.37
C THR A 28 18.15 -0.20 -4.57
N VAL A 29 18.07 -0.07 -3.24
CA VAL A 29 19.10 -0.44 -2.28
C VAL A 29 18.85 -1.84 -1.67
N ASN A 30 17.60 -2.30 -1.66
CA ASN A 30 17.21 -3.66 -1.31
C ASN A 30 16.41 -4.26 -2.47
N PRO A 31 17.09 -4.70 -3.55
CA PRO A 31 16.41 -5.11 -4.76
C PRO A 31 15.54 -6.35 -4.49
N LEU A 32 14.43 -6.42 -5.20
CA LEU A 32 13.68 -7.66 -5.33
C LEU A 32 14.63 -8.79 -5.74
N GLY A 33 14.67 -9.86 -4.95
CA GLY A 33 15.30 -11.11 -5.36
C GLY A 33 14.60 -11.72 -6.59
N GLU A 34 14.94 -12.95 -6.93
CA GLU A 34 14.30 -13.71 -8.02
C GLU A 34 12.89 -14.18 -7.63
N ILE A 35 12.00 -13.24 -7.33
CA ILE A 35 10.59 -13.49 -6.99
C ILE A 35 9.74 -13.09 -8.19
N ASP A 36 8.97 -14.06 -8.72
CA ASP A 36 8.02 -13.82 -9.80
C ASP A 36 6.74 -13.12 -9.29
N VAL A 37 5.86 -12.73 -10.22
CA VAL A 37 4.64 -11.99 -9.85
C VAL A 37 3.63 -12.85 -9.06
N THR A 38 3.61 -14.16 -9.29
CA THR A 38 2.70 -15.08 -8.60
C THR A 38 3.10 -15.18 -7.13
N ARG A 39 4.38 -15.46 -6.88
CA ARG A 39 4.94 -15.52 -5.54
C ARG A 39 4.89 -14.16 -4.84
N TRP A 40 5.03 -13.06 -5.58
CA TRP A 40 4.82 -11.71 -5.05
C TRP A 40 3.36 -11.48 -4.63
N GLY A 41 2.40 -11.97 -5.39
CA GLY A 41 0.98 -11.95 -5.03
C GLY A 41 0.70 -12.71 -3.74
N GLU A 42 1.28 -13.91 -3.59
CA GLU A 42 1.18 -14.70 -2.35
C GLU A 42 1.76 -13.97 -1.13
N LEU A 43 2.87 -13.22 -1.32
CA LEU A 43 3.45 -12.38 -0.26
C LEU A 43 2.54 -11.21 0.12
N ILE A 44 1.90 -10.57 -0.86
CA ILE A 44 0.91 -9.53 -0.59
C ILE A 44 -0.25 -10.09 0.24
N GLU A 45 -0.67 -11.32 -0.04
CA GLU A 45 -1.83 -11.94 0.58
C GLU A 45 -1.55 -12.57 1.96
N SER A 46 -0.28 -12.82 2.34
CA SER A 46 0.05 -13.67 3.49
C SER A 46 -0.49 -13.17 4.83
N ASP A 47 -0.69 -11.86 4.99
CA ASP A 47 -1.31 -11.23 6.17
C ASP A 47 -2.16 -10.01 5.78
N LEU A 48 -2.90 -10.11 4.67
CA LEU A 48 -3.66 -8.98 4.15
C LEU A 48 -5.00 -8.80 4.86
N MET A 49 -5.28 -7.60 5.35
CA MET A 49 -6.62 -7.18 5.70
C MET A 49 -7.37 -6.76 4.43
N ALA A 50 -7.99 -7.71 3.75
CA ALA A 50 -8.56 -7.53 2.41
C ALA A 50 -9.67 -6.47 2.34
N GLU A 51 -10.49 -6.33 3.39
CA GLU A 51 -11.53 -5.29 3.52
C GLU A 51 -10.93 -3.89 3.68
N GLY A 52 -9.71 -3.81 4.20
CA GLY A 52 -8.92 -2.59 4.42
C GLY A 52 -7.97 -2.24 3.29
N SER A 53 -7.86 -3.12 2.29
CA SER A 53 -6.98 -2.97 1.15
C SER A 53 -7.80 -2.59 -0.07
N PHE A 54 -7.31 -1.66 -0.88
CA PHE A 54 -8.10 -1.07 -1.96
C PHE A 54 -7.27 -0.88 -3.24
N ALA A 55 -7.95 -1.06 -4.38
CA ALA A 55 -7.45 -0.70 -5.70
C ALA A 55 -8.31 0.42 -6.32
N VAL A 56 -7.70 1.28 -7.11
CA VAL A 56 -8.37 2.23 -8.00
C VAL A 56 -8.39 1.62 -9.40
N MET A 57 -9.58 1.47 -9.97
CA MET A 57 -9.78 1.00 -11.34
C MET A 57 -10.09 2.19 -12.26
N LYS A 58 -9.48 2.20 -13.45
CA LYS A 58 -9.81 3.11 -14.56
C LYS A 58 -9.74 2.31 -15.85
N ASN A 59 -10.81 2.30 -16.63
CA ASN A 59 -10.91 1.54 -17.89
C ASN A 59 -10.50 0.06 -17.75
N HIS A 60 -10.94 -0.61 -16.68
CA HIS A 60 -10.58 -2.00 -16.34
C HIS A 60 -9.10 -2.24 -15.98
N GLU A 61 -8.31 -1.19 -15.75
CA GLU A 61 -6.92 -1.30 -15.30
C GLU A 61 -6.77 -0.83 -13.86
N VAL A 62 -5.92 -1.53 -13.10
CA VAL A 62 -5.49 -1.12 -11.76
C VAL A 62 -4.50 0.04 -11.89
N ILE A 63 -4.89 1.23 -11.48
CA ILE A 63 -4.05 2.44 -11.60
C ILE A 63 -3.40 2.89 -10.30
N ALA A 64 -3.93 2.46 -9.16
CA ALA A 64 -3.34 2.72 -7.86
C ALA A 64 -3.83 1.69 -6.85
N TYR A 65 -3.07 1.47 -5.78
CA TYR A 65 -3.43 0.56 -4.71
C TYR A 65 -2.90 1.05 -3.35
N ALA A 66 -3.51 0.57 -2.28
CA ALA A 66 -3.01 0.67 -0.92
C ALA A 66 -3.41 -0.57 -0.12
N LEU A 67 -2.45 -1.19 0.54
CA LEU A 67 -2.63 -2.39 1.35
C LEU A 67 -2.76 -2.02 2.83
N MET A 68 -3.40 -2.90 3.59
CA MET A 68 -3.55 -2.79 5.04
C MET A 68 -3.38 -4.17 5.66
N HIS A 69 -2.72 -4.24 6.80
CA HIS A 69 -2.40 -5.47 7.51
C HIS A 69 -2.88 -5.39 8.96
N PRO A 70 -3.29 -6.51 9.57
CA PRO A 70 -3.52 -6.56 11.01
C PRO A 70 -2.24 -6.15 11.76
N HIS A 71 -2.40 -5.45 12.88
CA HIS A 71 -1.31 -5.17 13.81
C HIS A 71 -1.70 -5.71 15.20
N GLU A 72 -1.08 -5.20 16.26
CA GLU A 72 -1.51 -5.42 17.65
C GLU A 72 -3.02 -5.15 17.86
N ALA A 73 -3.56 -5.64 18.98
CA ALA A 73 -4.97 -5.53 19.29
C ALA A 73 -5.49 -4.08 19.18
N GLY A 74 -6.57 -3.90 18.41
CA GLY A 74 -7.17 -2.59 18.16
C GLY A 74 -6.41 -1.73 17.16
N ALA A 75 -5.44 -2.28 16.42
CA ALA A 75 -4.66 -1.53 15.44
C ALA A 75 -4.50 -2.27 14.10
N ALA A 76 -4.19 -1.50 13.06
CA ALA A 76 -3.75 -2.00 11.77
C ALA A 76 -2.55 -1.21 11.27
N GLU A 77 -1.83 -1.79 10.32
CA GLU A 77 -0.71 -1.15 9.63
C GLU A 77 -1.10 -0.83 8.18
N LEU A 78 -0.78 0.37 7.75
CA LEU A 78 -0.92 0.82 6.37
C LEU A 78 0.31 0.35 5.59
N GLY A 79 0.15 -0.72 4.82
CA GLY A 79 1.24 -1.34 4.06
C GLY A 79 1.53 -0.66 2.73
N TRP A 80 2.12 -1.46 1.82
CA TRP A 80 2.56 -1.00 0.51
C TRP A 80 1.46 -0.31 -0.27
N ARG A 81 1.86 0.71 -1.02
CA ARG A 81 0.97 1.51 -1.86
C ARG A 81 1.71 1.98 -3.08
N GLY A 82 0.96 2.34 -4.10
CA GLY A 82 1.58 2.76 -5.34
C GLY A 82 0.59 3.28 -6.35
N VAL A 83 1.13 4.01 -7.32
CA VAL A 83 0.40 4.61 -8.43
C VAL A 83 1.12 4.27 -9.72
N CYS A 84 0.37 3.84 -10.72
CA CYS A 84 0.92 3.45 -12.02
C CYS A 84 1.59 4.63 -12.72
N ALA A 85 2.47 4.33 -13.68
CA ALA A 85 3.28 5.36 -14.35
C ALA A 85 2.43 6.44 -15.04
N GLY A 86 1.29 6.06 -15.64
CA GLY A 86 0.39 6.97 -16.34
C GLY A 86 -0.40 7.93 -15.44
N GLU A 87 -0.40 7.72 -14.12
CA GLU A 87 -1.17 8.52 -13.16
C GLU A 87 -0.26 9.23 -12.14
N ARG A 88 1.05 9.33 -12.44
CA ARG A 88 2.04 9.92 -11.53
C ARG A 88 1.72 11.36 -11.11
N GLU A 89 1.24 12.19 -12.03
CA GLU A 89 0.80 13.56 -11.75
C GLU A 89 -0.39 13.64 -10.79
N HIS A 90 -1.13 12.54 -10.65
CA HIS A 90 -2.26 12.39 -9.74
C HIS A 90 -1.91 11.58 -8.49
N THR A 91 -0.63 11.25 -8.25
CA THR A 91 -0.19 10.44 -7.11
C THR A 91 -0.77 10.95 -5.79
N ARG A 92 -0.60 12.24 -5.52
CA ARG A 92 -1.10 12.90 -4.30
C ARG A 92 -2.60 12.66 -4.09
N ARG A 93 -3.40 12.82 -5.15
CA ARG A 93 -4.85 12.59 -5.11
C ARG A 93 -5.16 11.14 -4.76
N TRP A 94 -4.55 10.19 -5.46
CA TRP A 94 -4.87 8.77 -5.27
C TRP A 94 -4.45 8.25 -3.91
N ILE A 95 -3.25 8.60 -3.44
CA ILE A 95 -2.77 8.20 -2.11
C ILE A 95 -3.67 8.75 -1.00
N VAL A 96 -4.11 10.01 -1.09
CA VAL A 96 -5.02 10.59 -0.10
C VAL A 96 -6.37 9.89 -0.09
N GLU A 97 -6.97 9.67 -1.25
CA GLU A 97 -8.31 9.06 -1.32
C GLU A 97 -8.30 7.59 -0.87
N LEU A 98 -7.23 6.85 -1.21
CA LEU A 98 -7.00 5.51 -0.70
C LEU A 98 -6.84 5.52 0.83
N THR A 99 -5.98 6.39 1.37
CA THR A 99 -5.74 6.48 2.81
C THR A 99 -7.01 6.88 3.58
N LYS A 100 -7.80 7.84 3.08
CA LYS A 100 -9.12 8.17 3.65
C LYS A 100 -10.07 6.97 3.66
N ARG A 101 -9.97 6.08 2.68
CA ARG A 101 -10.80 4.87 2.62
C ARG A 101 -10.34 3.85 3.66
N GLN A 102 -9.03 3.68 3.85
CA GLN A 102 -8.44 2.84 4.88
C GLN A 102 -8.81 3.34 6.29
N VAL A 103 -8.73 4.64 6.55
CA VAL A 103 -9.16 5.26 7.83
C VAL A 103 -10.63 4.96 8.12
N ARG A 104 -11.52 5.13 7.14
CA ARG A 104 -12.95 4.81 7.32
C ARG A 104 -13.17 3.32 7.58
N CYS A 105 -12.41 2.46 6.92
CA CYS A 105 -12.46 1.02 7.14
C CYS A 105 -12.03 0.69 8.58
N ALA A 106 -10.91 1.23 9.03
CA ALA A 106 -10.42 1.08 10.41
C ALA A 106 -11.47 1.52 11.44
N GLN A 107 -12.12 2.67 11.22
CA GLN A 107 -13.23 3.13 12.07
C GLN A 107 -14.41 2.16 12.11
N GLN A 108 -14.79 1.58 10.97
CA GLN A 108 -15.87 0.58 10.89
C GLN A 108 -15.55 -0.70 11.64
N PHE A 109 -14.27 -1.09 11.67
CA PHE A 109 -13.78 -2.24 12.43
C PHE A 109 -13.50 -1.93 13.90
N GLY A 110 -13.72 -0.69 14.35
CA GLY A 110 -13.45 -0.28 15.73
C GLY A 110 -11.95 -0.26 16.07
N LEU A 111 -11.09 -0.09 15.07
CA LEU A 111 -9.65 0.08 15.29
C LEU A 111 -9.38 1.49 15.84
N GLU A 112 -8.53 1.54 16.86
CA GLU A 112 -8.15 2.76 17.58
C GLU A 112 -6.92 3.42 16.94
N ARG A 113 -6.05 2.63 16.31
CA ARG A 113 -4.73 3.07 15.85
C ARG A 113 -4.41 2.56 14.44
N LEU A 114 -3.70 3.40 13.68
CA LEU A 114 -3.12 3.05 12.39
C LEU A 114 -1.62 3.36 12.43
N TYR A 115 -0.81 2.38 12.08
CA TYR A 115 0.63 2.51 11.94
C TYR A 115 1.02 2.57 10.46
N ALA A 116 2.19 3.13 10.16
CA ALA A 116 2.78 3.09 8.83
C ALA A 116 4.29 3.15 8.94
N GLU A 117 4.99 2.19 8.33
CA GLU A 117 6.42 2.28 8.06
C GLU A 117 6.63 2.99 6.72
N ILE A 118 7.41 4.07 6.71
CA ILE A 118 7.61 4.91 5.53
C ILE A 118 9.10 5.08 5.28
N ASP A 119 9.60 4.42 4.24
CA ASP A 119 10.94 4.65 3.74
C ASP A 119 11.08 6.05 3.15
N THR A 120 12.23 6.69 3.41
CA THR A 120 12.53 8.03 2.87
C THR A 120 12.66 8.05 1.34
N THR A 121 12.72 6.88 0.69
CA THR A 121 12.74 6.73 -0.77
C THR A 121 11.36 6.37 -1.34
N ASP A 122 10.37 6.06 -0.50
CA ASP A 122 9.01 5.73 -0.95
C ASP A 122 8.19 7.01 -1.21
N VAL A 123 8.25 7.47 -2.45
CA VAL A 123 7.53 8.66 -2.92
C VAL A 123 6.01 8.55 -2.76
N TRP A 124 5.44 7.34 -2.73
CA TRP A 124 4.00 7.14 -2.58
C TRP A 124 3.60 7.25 -1.12
N ALA A 125 4.31 6.57 -0.23
CA ALA A 125 4.08 6.62 1.21
C ALA A 125 4.34 8.01 1.79
N LEU A 126 5.39 8.70 1.37
CA LEU A 126 5.68 10.08 1.78
C LEU A 126 4.52 11.05 1.47
N SER A 127 3.78 10.82 0.38
CA SER A 127 2.62 11.64 0.01
C SER A 127 1.48 11.61 1.05
N MET A 128 1.47 10.64 1.97
CA MET A 128 0.52 10.62 3.10
C MET A 128 0.82 11.70 4.12
N LEU A 129 2.10 11.98 4.37
CA LEU A 129 2.55 12.88 5.44
C LEU A 129 2.14 14.34 5.17
N ASP A 130 1.86 14.68 3.91
CA ASP A 130 1.31 15.98 3.52
C ASP A 130 -0.10 16.26 4.06
N PHE A 131 -0.83 15.23 4.52
CA PHE A 131 -2.26 15.33 4.85
C PHE A 131 -2.67 14.69 6.16
N PHE A 132 -2.00 13.61 6.56
CA PHE A 132 -2.36 12.85 7.74
C PHE A 132 -1.34 13.13 8.84
N PRO A 133 -1.78 13.55 10.04
CA PRO A 133 -0.91 13.93 11.12
C PRO A 133 -0.38 12.69 11.84
N PHE A 134 0.44 11.87 11.16
CA PHE A 134 1.14 10.78 11.82
C PHE A 134 2.07 11.34 12.89
N GLU A 135 1.91 10.87 14.13
CA GLU A 135 2.88 11.14 15.17
C GLU A 135 4.12 10.26 14.91
N PRO A 136 5.33 10.85 14.81
CA PRO A 136 6.53 10.07 14.60
C PRO A 136 6.83 9.20 15.83
N VAL A 137 7.05 7.92 15.61
CA VAL A 137 7.52 6.95 16.61
C VAL A 137 9.01 6.66 16.38
N PRO A 138 9.75 6.07 17.34
CA PRO A 138 11.15 5.71 17.14
C PRO A 138 11.33 4.91 15.85
N ALA A 139 12.12 5.46 14.92
CA ALA A 139 12.36 4.84 13.62
C ALA A 139 13.44 3.75 13.72
N TRP A 140 13.27 2.67 12.96
CA TRP A 140 14.33 1.71 12.72
C TRP A 140 15.38 2.35 11.81
N VAL A 141 16.58 2.59 12.33
CA VAL A 141 17.68 3.18 11.55
C VAL A 141 18.46 2.05 10.88
N THR A 142 18.15 1.75 9.62
CA THR A 142 18.92 0.79 8.82
C THR A 142 20.20 1.46 8.31
N TYR A 143 21.35 1.12 8.90
CA TYR A 143 22.66 1.58 8.44
C TYR A 143 23.18 0.67 7.34
N GLN A 144 23.55 1.25 6.19
CA GLN A 144 24.30 0.54 5.16
C GLN A 144 25.74 1.05 5.10
N ARG A 145 26.68 0.12 4.93
CA ARG A 145 28.12 0.40 4.76
C ARG A 145 28.48 0.59 3.30
#